data_AF-A0A016VNK3-F1
#
_entry.id   AF-A0A016VNK3-F1
#
_cell.length_a   1.000
_cell.length_b   1.000
_cell.length_c   1.000
_cell.angle_alpha   90.00
_cell.angle_beta   90.00
_cell.angle_gamma   90.00
#
_symmetry.space_group_name_H-M   'P 1'
#
loop_
_entity.id
_entity.type
_entity.pdbx_description
1 polymer ?
#
loop_
_entity_poly.entity_id
_entity_poly.type
_entity_poly.pdbx_seq_one_letter_code
_entity_poly.pdbx_strand_id
1 'polypeptide(L)' 'MFLILFSCLLGTALAAPPNCSGNGLTPDERDALLKAHNKLRSKIVRGAAPNSSGNLNAGQNMYALVSSMTHWE' A
#
# COMPACT_ATOMS: atom_id res chain seq x y z
N MET A 1 7.80 -32.79 21.63
CA MET A 1 6.81 -31.70 21.56
C MET A 1 7.45 -30.29 21.62
N PHE A 2 8.67 -30.12 21.08
CA PHE A 2 9.32 -28.80 20.93
C PHE A 2 9.70 -28.50 19.47
N LEU A 3 9.61 -29.50 18.58
CA LEU A 3 9.99 -29.39 17.16
C LEU A 3 8.87 -28.81 16.26
N ILE A 4 7.63 -28.77 16.74
CA ILE A 4 6.47 -28.26 15.96
C ILE A 4 6.34 -26.74 16.09
N LEU A 5 6.87 -26.14 17.16
CA LEU A 5 6.84 -24.68 17.39
C LEU A 5 7.81 -23.91 16.48
N PHE A 6 8.88 -24.54 15.99
CA PHE A 6 9.88 -23.89 15.14
C PHE A 6 9.44 -23.75 13.68
N SER A 7 8.55 -24.63 13.21
CA SER A 7 8.11 -24.66 11.81
C SER A 7 7.05 -23.60 11.47
N CYS A 8 6.46 -22.94 12.47
CA CYS A 8 5.49 -21.85 12.26
C CYS A 8 6.14 -20.48 12.00
N LEU A 9 7.44 -20.31 12.30
CA LEU A 9 8.12 -19.02 12.13
C LEU A 9 8.74 -18.82 10.74
N LEU A 10 8.83 -19.88 9.94
CA LEU A 10 9.43 -19.86 8.59
C LEU A 10 8.37 -19.75 7.48
N GLY A 11 7.24 -19.14 7.79
CA GLY A 11 6.15 -18.86 6.85
C GLY A 11 6.12 -17.39 6.44
N THR A 12 7.26 -16.75 6.17
CA THR A 12 7.24 -15.45 5.48
C THR A 12 6.90 -15.71 4.01
N ALA A 13 5.60 -15.72 3.71
CA ALA A 13 5.13 -15.54 2.35
C ALA A 13 5.56 -14.15 1.89
N LEU A 14 6.74 -14.06 1.27
CA LEU A 14 7.09 -12.92 0.44
C LEU A 14 6.14 -12.97 -0.74
N ALA A 15 5.03 -12.24 -0.62
CA ALA A 15 4.14 -11.99 -1.74
C ALA A 15 5.02 -11.51 -2.91
N ALA A 16 4.95 -12.23 -4.03
CA ALA A 16 5.76 -11.89 -5.19
C ALA A 16 5.50 -10.42 -5.54
N PRO A 17 6.55 -9.62 -5.78
CA PRO A 17 6.36 -8.22 -6.12
C PRO A 17 5.49 -8.15 -7.38
N PRO A 18 4.56 -7.19 -7.47
CA PRO A 18 3.70 -7.02 -8.61
C PRO A 18 4.50 -7.14 -9.92
N ASN A 19 4.09 -8.06 -10.80
CA ASN A 19 4.71 -8.34 -12.10
C ASN A 19 4.43 -7.22 -13.14
N CYS A 20 4.91 -6.00 -12.88
CA CYS A 20 4.94 -4.99 -13.93
C CYS A 20 6.00 -5.38 -14.97
N SER A 21 5.62 -5.38 -16.24
CA SER A 21 6.52 -5.61 -17.38
C SER A 21 7.50 -4.45 -17.63
N GLY A 22 7.21 -3.26 -17.09
CA GLY A 22 8.06 -2.08 -17.24
C GLY A 22 9.24 -2.08 -16.25
N ASN A 23 10.41 -1.68 -16.75
CA ASN A 23 11.66 -1.63 -15.98
C ASN A 23 12.02 -0.22 -15.46
N GLY A 24 11.11 0.75 -15.59
CA GLY A 24 11.36 2.14 -15.20
C GLY A 24 11.36 2.38 -13.68
N LEU A 25 10.80 1.45 -12.90
CA LEU A 25 10.76 1.50 -11.44
C LEU A 25 10.95 0.11 -10.85
N THR A 26 11.82 0.02 -9.87
CA THR A 26 11.96 -1.16 -9.01
C THR A 26 10.65 -1.44 -8.25
N PRO A 27 10.44 -2.68 -7.78
CA PRO A 27 9.29 -2.99 -6.94
C PRO A 27 9.17 -2.10 -5.69
N ASP A 28 10.30 -1.81 -5.05
CA ASP A 28 10.33 -1.00 -3.83
C ASP A 28 9.95 0.46 -4.11
N GLU A 29 10.38 1.03 -5.24
CA GLU A 29 9.95 2.36 -5.66
C GLU A 29 8.44 2.42 -5.95
N ARG A 30 7.90 1.36 -6.58
CA ARG A 30 6.45 1.25 -6.82
C ARG A 30 5.66 1.17 -5.51
N ASP A 31 6.14 0.38 -4.55
CA ASP A 31 5.53 0.27 -3.23
C ASP A 31 5.63 1.58 -2.43
N ALA A 32 6.78 2.27 -2.50
CA ALA A 32 6.96 3.58 -1.88
C ALA A 32 5.97 4.62 -2.43
N LEU A 33 5.77 4.65 -3.76
CA LEU A 33 4.77 5.50 -4.39
C LEU A 33 3.35 5.15 -3.94
N LEU A 34 2.99 3.86 -3.91
CA LEU A 34 1.67 3.42 -3.49
C LEU A 34 1.38 3.80 -2.03
N LYS A 35 2.34 3.56 -1.13
CA LYS A 35 2.27 3.95 0.29
C LYS A 35 2.15 5.46 0.45
N ALA A 36 2.92 6.24 -0.29
CA ALA A 36 2.85 7.70 -0.26
C ALA A 36 1.46 8.21 -0.68
N HIS A 37 0.89 7.70 -1.77
CA HIS A 37 -0.45 8.06 -2.22
C HIS A 37 -1.51 7.69 -1.19
N ASN A 38 -1.49 6.48 -0.65
CA ASN A 38 -2.47 6.05 0.33
C ASN A 38 -2.36 6.84 1.64
N LYS A 39 -1.14 7.22 2.06
CA LYS A 39 -0.94 8.12 3.20
C LYS A 39 -1.58 9.49 2.97
N LEU A 40 -1.43 10.07 1.78
CA LEU A 40 -2.07 11.33 1.42
C LEU A 40 -3.60 11.21 1.36
N ARG A 41 -4.13 10.18 0.68
CA ARG A 41 -5.57 9.89 0.62
C ARG A 41 -6.17 9.72 2.01
N SER A 42 -5.47 9.06 2.93
CA SER A 42 -5.86 8.89 4.33
C SER A 42 -5.89 10.21 5.11
N LYS A 43 -5.01 11.16 4.81
CA LYS A 43 -5.08 12.51 5.40
C LYS A 43 -6.24 13.31 4.83
N ILE A 44 -6.47 13.22 3.53
CA ILE A 44 -7.56 13.93 2.83
C ILE A 44 -8.91 13.48 3.37
N VAL A 45 -9.17 12.17 3.46
CA VAL A 45 -10.47 11.65 3.93
C VAL A 45 -10.79 12.10 5.36
N ARG A 46 -9.76 12.36 6.19
CA ARG A 46 -9.89 12.88 7.56
C ARG A 46 -9.98 14.41 7.66
N GLY A 47 -9.90 15.13 6.54
CA GLY A 47 -9.85 16.59 6.53
C GLY A 47 -8.57 17.18 7.14
N ALA A 48 -7.47 16.40 7.13
CA ALA A 48 -6.21 16.75 7.77
C ALA A 48 -5.08 17.08 6.77
N ALA A 49 -5.41 17.15 5.47
CA ALA A 49 -4.45 17.50 4.43
C ALA A 49 -4.39 19.03 4.28
N PRO A 50 -3.22 19.68 4.40
CA PRO A 50 -3.09 21.13 4.22
C PRO A 50 -3.49 21.59 2.81
N ASN A 51 -4.01 22.81 2.72
CA ASN A 51 -4.28 23.53 1.48
C ASN A 51 -3.60 24.92 1.52
N SER A 52 -3.69 25.70 0.44
CA SER A 52 -3.18 27.09 0.40
C SER A 52 -3.75 27.97 1.52
N SER A 53 -4.96 27.65 2.00
CA SER A 53 -5.55 28.18 3.21
C SER A 53 -6.30 27.06 3.93
N GLY A 54 -6.04 26.88 5.23
CA GLY A 54 -6.62 25.81 6.03
C GLY A 54 -6.26 24.40 5.55
N ASN A 55 -7.19 23.46 5.74
CA ASN A 55 -7.08 22.08 5.26
C ASN A 55 -8.13 21.80 4.18
N LEU A 56 -7.86 20.79 3.34
CA LEU A 56 -8.88 20.16 2.51
C LEU A 56 -9.99 19.58 3.39
N ASN A 57 -11.23 19.67 2.89
CA ASN A 57 -12.40 19.12 3.58
C ASN A 57 -12.27 17.60 3.77
N ALA A 58 -12.87 17.09 4.85
CA ALA A 58 -13.03 15.65 5.02
C ALA A 58 -13.83 15.06 3.85
N GLY A 59 -13.47 13.84 3.45
CA GLY A 59 -14.07 13.14 2.34
C GLY A 59 -14.83 11.89 2.81
N GLN A 60 -15.64 11.35 1.92
CA GLN A 60 -16.26 10.03 2.09
C GLN A 60 -15.98 9.20 0.84
N ASN A 61 -16.04 7.87 0.97
CA ASN A 61 -15.85 6.93 -0.14
C ASN A 61 -14.47 7.07 -0.85
N MET A 62 -13.42 7.40 -0.10
CA MET A 62 -12.04 7.48 -0.60
C MET A 62 -11.34 6.12 -0.45
N TYR A 63 -11.39 5.29 -1.48
CA TYR A 63 -10.84 3.92 -1.46
C TYR A 63 -9.30 3.88 -1.46
N ALA A 64 -8.72 2.83 -0.88
CA ALA A 64 -7.28 2.59 -0.97
C ALA A 64 -6.88 2.24 -2.42
N LEU A 65 -5.74 2.76 -2.85
CA LEU A 65 -5.10 2.31 -4.08
C LEU A 65 -4.43 0.96 -3.82
N VAL A 66 -4.52 0.08 -4.81
CA VAL A 66 -3.80 -1.19 -4.87
C VAL A 66 -3.02 -1.25 -6.17
N SER A 67 -1.92 -2.00 -6.20
CA SER A 67 -1.25 -2.29 -7.46
C SER A 67 -2.19 -3.09 -8.36
N SER A 68 -2.33 -2.68 -9.63
CA SER A 68 -3.27 -3.26 -10.62
C SER A 68 -3.19 -4.80 -10.80
N MET A 69 -2.14 -5.47 -10.31
CA MET A 69 -1.99 -6.93 -10.42
C MET A 69 -2.75 -7.74 -9.37
N THR A 70 -3.49 -7.11 -8.46
CA THR A 70 -4.36 -7.84 -7.52
C THR A 70 -5.81 -7.93 -7.97
N HIS A 71 -6.14 -7.60 -9.23
CA HIS A 71 -7.50 -7.77 -9.77
C HIS A 71 -7.49 -8.51 -11.11
N TRP A 72 -7.12 -9.79 -11.05
CA TRP A 72 -7.55 -10.82 -12.01
C TRP A 72 -7.89 -12.08 -11.23
N GLU A 73 -8.99 -12.01 -10.48
CA GLU A 73 -9.95 -13.12 -10.30
C GLU A 73 -11.31 -12.59 -10.75
#